data_AF-A0AAU9XZD9-F1
#
_entry.id   AF-A0AAU9XZD9-F1
#
_cell.length_a   1.000
_cell.length_b   1.000
_cell.length_c   1.000
_cell.angle_alpha   90.00
_cell.angle_beta   90.00
_cell.angle_gamma   90.00
#
_symmetry.space_group_name_H-M   'P 1'
#
loop_
_entity.id
_entity.type
_entity.pdbx_description
1 polymer ?
#
loop_
_entity_poly.entity_id
_entity_poly.type
_entity_poly.pdbx_seq_one_letter_code
_entity_poly.pdbx_strand_id
1 'polypeptide(L)'
;MATIYSDGELRFFRLTKGVVDYSTEALRIVFKQEWNYLYPATPWRDDHTSGAQILAEERRAPGSRLYDPAYSAEYQPIRDHLSSGDVEEWDVTKLVFALKFSHALASSRWSHYGRRIGNAIYRLKEVRNEVIAHASKAYLSRRRFHRNIDTLTRAVGDLLRTSHPLVGKLQTLETEIEFRTEDLERYKQWLKDDNNSLLYLEKDLERLENKMKIQPVGGNDHTPSNAAGSSRASGNNEIISKIQTRVARIQRHVNVSVDLVPSRTKPEIFQSSRYIKMINKSNSLSFNLRWDELETFLKGFTSDLDLKILAGIQHAAALSHRSRKDEALEVLNGLVPNALLANNGVWIHARIKIRKSYLLHDKGQDDKALREVDEAEHMLSLGECHEDTAEVNNAKANIILSSNRNSKEDQQNILLHLDKSIEYCEKATVNKSNTVVQVTLRKALVHLGFYQHGILEEVSSSDIDIAKTVLNNIERQIETMSERSKIYYTYSQSLLAYREGDIGRATKLEHKARKKCVEHDLTNEIQQLDRLRDLIRAPSRGEH
;
A
#
# COMPACT_ATOMS: atom_id res chain seq x y z
N MET A 1 -5.21 3.92 -20.61
CA MET A 1 -4.77 4.38 -19.27
C MET A 1 -5.74 5.43 -18.80
N ALA A 2 -6.42 5.23 -17.68
CA ALA A 2 -7.28 6.26 -17.10
C ALA A 2 -6.37 7.35 -16.50
N THR A 3 -6.43 8.57 -17.01
CA THR A 3 -5.69 9.70 -16.46
C THR A 3 -6.31 10.10 -15.12
N ILE A 4 -5.59 9.84 -14.02
CA ILE A 4 -6.01 10.12 -12.63
C ILE A 4 -6.31 11.62 -12.41
N TYR A 5 -5.64 12.49 -13.17
CA TYR A 5 -5.86 13.93 -13.17
C TYR A 5 -6.29 14.42 -14.55
N SER A 6 -7.21 15.38 -14.57
CA SER A 6 -7.56 16.09 -15.79
C SER A 6 -6.41 17.00 -16.26
N ASP A 7 -6.37 17.30 -17.55
CA ASP A 7 -5.38 18.23 -18.10
C ASP A 7 -5.36 19.60 -17.41
N GLY A 8 -6.51 20.04 -16.89
CA GLY A 8 -6.61 21.30 -16.17
C GLY A 8 -6.01 21.26 -14.77
N GLU A 9 -6.10 20.12 -14.09
CA GLU A 9 -5.42 19.86 -12.80
C GLU A 9 -3.91 19.76 -13.01
N LEU A 10 -3.46 19.05 -14.05
CA LEU A 10 -2.03 18.97 -14.38
C LEU A 10 -1.43 20.34 -14.72
N ARG A 11 -2.17 21.21 -15.42
CA ARG A 11 -1.75 22.61 -15.66
C ARG A 11 -1.69 23.43 -14.38
N PHE A 12 -2.66 23.22 -13.48
CA PHE A 12 -2.67 23.87 -12.18
C PHE A 12 -1.42 23.49 -11.37
N PHE A 13 -1.14 22.19 -11.21
CA PHE A 13 0.02 21.73 -10.45
C PHE A 13 1.36 22.22 -11.03
N ARG A 14 1.55 22.17 -12.35
CA ARG A 14 2.78 22.66 -13.00
C ARG A 14 3.01 24.13 -12.70
N LEU A 15 1.97 24.95 -12.81
CA LEU A 15 2.08 26.37 -12.55
C LEU A 15 2.33 26.65 -11.06
N THR A 16 1.67 25.93 -10.16
CA THR A 16 1.92 26.01 -8.72
C THR A 16 3.37 25.67 -8.38
N LYS A 17 3.95 24.63 -8.98
CA LYS A 17 5.37 24.30 -8.86
C LYS A 17 6.28 25.45 -9.29
N GLY A 18 6.00 26.07 -10.44
CA GLY A 18 6.75 27.25 -10.89
C GLY A 18 6.66 28.45 -9.92
N VAL A 19 5.47 28.66 -9.33
CA VAL A 19 5.24 29.74 -8.35
C VAL A 19 5.93 29.45 -7.02
N VAL A 20 5.84 28.23 -6.50
CA VAL A 20 6.36 27.88 -5.17
C VAL A 20 7.85 27.63 -5.22
N ASP A 21 8.37 26.88 -6.19
CA ASP A 21 9.77 26.46 -6.20
C ASP A 21 10.62 27.52 -6.90
N TYR A 22 10.34 27.76 -8.18
CA TYR A 22 11.24 28.53 -9.04
C TYR A 22 11.22 30.03 -8.74
N SER A 23 10.06 30.56 -8.31
CA SER A 23 9.99 31.96 -7.91
C SER A 23 10.64 32.20 -6.55
N THR A 24 10.45 31.28 -5.58
CA THR A 24 11.11 31.36 -4.28
C THR A 24 12.63 31.31 -4.46
N GLU A 25 13.12 30.35 -5.24
CA GLU A 25 14.55 30.23 -5.53
C GLU A 25 15.12 31.48 -6.20
N ALA A 26 14.39 32.05 -7.17
CA ALA A 26 14.82 33.28 -7.81
C ALA A 26 14.89 34.47 -6.84
N LEU A 27 13.93 34.57 -5.92
CA LEU A 27 13.93 35.61 -4.90
C LEU A 27 15.04 35.41 -3.86
N ARG A 28 15.41 34.17 -3.51
CA ARG A 28 16.56 33.87 -2.63
C ARG A 28 17.86 34.36 -3.25
N ILE A 29 18.10 34.01 -4.52
CA ILE A 29 19.30 34.43 -5.24
C ILE A 29 19.38 35.96 -5.28
N VAL A 30 18.28 36.64 -5.64
CA VAL A 30 18.24 38.11 -5.68
C VAL A 30 18.42 38.72 -4.29
N PHE A 31 17.81 38.16 -3.25
CA PHE A 31 17.99 38.64 -1.89
C PHE A 31 19.46 38.59 -1.46
N LYS A 32 20.15 37.46 -1.67
CA LYS A 32 21.58 37.34 -1.34
C LYS A 32 22.43 38.31 -2.14
N GLN A 33 22.12 38.51 -3.43
CA GLN A 33 22.82 39.48 -4.27
C GLN A 33 22.67 40.91 -3.74
N GLU A 34 21.44 41.33 -3.44
CA GLU A 34 21.14 42.67 -2.92
C GLU A 34 21.78 42.88 -1.55
N TRP A 35 21.69 41.89 -0.65
CA TRP A 35 22.33 41.95 0.65
C TRP A 35 23.85 42.09 0.52
N ASN A 36 24.49 41.21 -0.25
CA ASN A 36 25.95 41.21 -0.40
C ASN A 36 26.48 42.46 -1.11
N TYR A 37 25.66 43.07 -1.97
CA TYR A 37 25.98 44.35 -2.58
C TYR A 37 25.95 45.51 -1.57
N LEU A 38 24.95 45.54 -0.69
CA LEU A 38 24.81 46.60 0.33
C LEU A 38 25.75 46.41 1.52
N TYR A 39 26.03 45.15 1.88
CA TYR A 39 26.79 44.76 3.07
C TYR A 39 27.99 43.88 2.71
N PRO A 40 28.95 44.37 1.90
CA PRO A 40 30.07 43.54 1.41
C PRO A 40 31.01 43.06 2.53
N ALA A 41 31.06 43.77 3.66
CA ALA A 41 31.85 43.38 4.83
C ALA A 41 31.21 42.23 5.64
N THR A 42 29.89 42.05 5.51
CA THR A 42 29.12 41.02 6.21
C THR A 42 28.20 40.30 5.22
N PRO A 43 28.78 39.52 4.30
CA PRO A 43 28.00 38.80 3.31
C PRO A 43 27.09 37.78 3.99
N TRP A 44 25.95 37.49 3.36
CA TRP A 44 24.96 36.54 3.83
C TRP A 44 25.52 35.11 3.83
N ARG A 45 25.37 34.40 4.96
CA ARG A 45 25.94 33.07 5.19
C ARG A 45 24.92 31.97 5.45
N ASP A 46 23.63 32.30 5.43
CA ASP A 46 22.55 31.37 5.74
C ASP A 46 22.64 30.79 7.15
N ASP A 47 22.85 31.67 8.14
CA ASP A 47 23.02 31.32 9.54
C ASP A 47 22.40 32.36 10.48
N HIS A 48 22.31 32.01 11.77
CA HIS A 48 21.77 32.90 12.79
C HIS A 48 22.55 34.23 12.89
N THR A 49 23.83 34.26 12.48
CA THR A 49 24.61 35.50 12.40
C THR A 49 24.02 36.46 11.37
N SER A 50 23.72 35.95 10.17
CA SER A 50 23.07 36.70 9.08
C SER A 50 21.68 37.19 9.50
N GLY A 51 20.92 36.34 10.21
CA GLY A 51 19.63 36.70 10.78
C GLY A 51 19.70 37.82 11.82
N ALA A 52 20.69 37.76 12.72
CA ALA A 52 20.92 38.83 13.69
C ALA A 52 21.29 40.16 13.02
N GLN A 53 22.05 40.12 11.92
CA GLN A 53 22.45 41.32 11.19
C GLN A 53 21.26 42.03 10.53
N ILE A 54 20.40 41.31 9.81
CA ILE A 54 19.21 41.93 9.20
C ILE A 54 18.27 42.51 10.25
N LEU A 55 18.12 41.84 11.41
CA LEU A 55 17.30 42.36 12.51
C LEU A 55 17.90 43.59 13.19
N ALA A 56 19.22 43.70 13.24
CA ALA A 56 19.91 44.89 13.75
C ALA A 56 19.70 46.08 12.81
N GLU A 57 19.81 45.87 11.50
CA GLU A 57 19.55 46.91 10.49
C GLU A 57 18.09 47.37 10.49
N GLU A 58 17.14 46.44 10.61
CA GLU A 58 15.72 46.75 10.78
C GLU A 58 15.44 47.57 12.03
N ARG A 59 16.12 47.28 13.15
CA ARG A 59 15.94 48.01 14.41
C ARG A 59 16.50 49.43 14.36
N ARG A 60 17.55 49.66 13.57
CA ARG A 60 18.17 50.98 13.39
C ARG A 60 17.32 51.93 12.55
N ALA A 61 16.42 51.39 11.72
CA ALA A 61 15.60 52.19 10.81
C ALA A 61 14.32 52.71 11.50
N PRO A 62 14.10 54.04 11.55
CA PRO A 62 12.82 54.59 12.01
C PRO A 62 11.70 54.19 11.04
N GLY A 63 10.66 53.54 11.55
CA GLY A 63 9.51 53.09 10.75
C GLY A 63 9.60 51.65 10.21
N SER A 64 10.50 50.81 10.72
CA SER A 64 10.48 49.37 10.42
C SER A 64 9.16 48.73 10.87
N ARG A 65 8.47 48.06 9.93
CA ARG A 65 7.22 47.34 10.20
C ARG A 65 7.40 46.18 11.18
N LEU A 66 8.62 45.64 11.32
CA LEU A 66 8.91 44.56 12.27
C LEU A 66 8.92 45.05 13.73
N TYR A 67 9.16 46.34 13.95
CA TYR A 67 9.32 46.96 15.26
C TYR A 67 8.30 48.06 15.55
N ASP A 68 7.43 48.39 14.58
CA ASP A 68 6.30 49.29 14.79
C ASP A 68 5.34 48.68 15.83
N PRO A 69 5.09 49.35 16.97
CA PRO A 69 4.21 48.84 18.01
C PRO A 69 2.80 48.46 17.50
N ALA A 70 2.28 49.16 16.49
CA ALA A 70 0.94 48.93 15.95
C ALA A 70 0.82 47.60 15.18
N TYR A 71 1.93 47.08 14.64
CA TYR A 71 1.94 45.89 13.79
C TYR A 71 2.85 44.76 14.32
N SER A 72 3.58 45.00 15.42
CA SER A 72 4.60 44.10 15.95
C SER A 72 4.14 42.64 16.14
N ALA A 73 2.89 42.43 16.56
CA ALA A 73 2.30 41.10 16.72
C ALA A 73 2.04 40.40 15.37
N GLU A 74 1.57 41.12 14.36
CA GLU A 74 1.30 40.58 13.01
C GLU A 74 2.60 40.19 12.29
N TYR A 75 3.68 40.94 12.53
CA TYR A 75 4.98 40.69 11.91
C TYR A 75 5.91 39.79 12.74
N GLN A 76 5.47 39.30 13.91
CA GLN A 76 6.27 38.38 14.72
C GLN A 76 6.69 37.12 13.93
N PRO A 77 5.82 36.43 13.16
CA PRO A 77 6.24 35.24 12.41
C PRO A 77 7.31 35.52 11.37
N ILE A 78 7.27 36.70 10.75
CA ILE A 78 8.29 37.14 9.79
C ILE A 78 9.60 37.39 10.52
N ARG A 79 9.55 38.07 11.67
CA ARG A 79 10.74 38.35 12.50
C ARG A 79 11.42 37.07 12.99
N ASP A 80 10.64 36.09 13.43
CA ASP A 80 11.16 34.81 13.92
C ASP A 80 11.89 34.05 12.80
N HIS A 81 11.34 34.02 11.58
CA HIS A 81 12.01 33.39 10.44
C HIS A 81 13.25 34.16 9.98
N LEU A 82 13.19 35.50 9.93
CA LEU A 82 14.37 36.30 9.61
C LEU A 82 15.51 36.08 10.63
N SER A 83 15.16 35.78 11.89
CA SER A 83 16.14 35.52 12.96
C SER A 83 17.00 34.28 12.73
N SER A 84 16.47 33.25 12.06
CA SER A 84 17.23 32.05 11.68
C SER A 84 18.35 32.36 10.70
N GLY A 85 18.14 33.36 9.85
CA GLY A 85 19.03 33.76 8.76
C GLY A 85 19.17 32.72 7.63
N ASP A 86 18.48 31.58 7.69
CA ASP A 86 18.50 30.58 6.63
C ASP A 86 17.39 30.87 5.60
N VAL A 87 17.78 31.33 4.41
CA VAL A 87 16.79 31.66 3.37
C VAL A 87 16.15 30.43 2.72
N GLU A 88 16.68 29.23 2.93
CA GLU A 88 16.03 28.00 2.51
C GLU A 88 14.73 27.76 3.28
N GLU A 89 14.66 28.19 4.53
CA GLU A 89 13.44 28.15 5.35
C GLU A 89 12.46 29.30 5.02
N TRP A 90 12.87 30.27 4.19
CA TRP A 90 12.04 31.42 3.86
C TRP A 90 11.14 31.12 2.67
N ASP A 91 9.83 31.12 2.91
CA ASP A 91 8.84 31.07 1.84
C ASP A 91 8.80 32.37 0.99
N VAL A 92 8.07 32.30 -0.12
CA VAL A 92 7.88 33.41 -1.05
C VAL A 92 7.36 34.69 -0.37
N THR A 93 6.58 34.59 0.71
CA THR A 93 6.03 35.76 1.41
C THR A 93 7.12 36.45 2.23
N LYS A 94 7.98 35.69 2.90
CA LYS A 94 9.13 36.20 3.67
C LYS A 94 10.16 36.85 2.76
N LEU A 95 10.49 36.23 1.64
CA LEU A 95 11.41 36.80 0.64
C LEU A 95 10.87 38.08 0.00
N VAL A 96 9.58 38.11 -0.32
CA VAL A 96 8.91 39.32 -0.79
C VAL A 96 8.94 40.41 0.28
N PHE A 97 8.76 40.05 1.55
CA PHE A 97 8.87 41.01 2.64
C PHE A 97 10.28 41.59 2.71
N ALA A 98 11.30 40.74 2.72
CA ALA A 98 12.69 41.14 2.72
C ALA A 98 12.99 42.10 1.56
N LEU A 99 12.70 41.70 0.32
CA LEU A 99 13.05 42.51 -0.86
C LEU A 99 12.21 43.80 -1.00
N LYS A 100 10.94 43.80 -0.62
CA LYS A 100 10.03 44.93 -0.88
C LYS A 100 9.88 45.87 0.31
N PHE A 101 9.95 45.37 1.52
CA PHE A 101 9.53 46.08 2.73
C PHE A 101 10.63 46.21 3.80
N SER A 102 11.64 45.32 3.82
CA SER A 102 12.76 45.39 4.78
C SER A 102 13.58 46.66 4.60
N HIS A 103 13.62 47.52 5.61
CA HIS A 103 14.45 48.72 5.64
C HIS A 103 15.94 48.43 5.45
N ALA A 104 16.43 47.26 5.85
CA ALA A 104 17.82 46.84 5.59
C ALA A 104 18.18 46.88 4.09
N LEU A 105 17.19 46.67 3.20
CA LEU A 105 17.37 46.75 1.75
C LEU A 105 16.78 48.03 1.12
N ALA A 106 16.44 49.06 1.91
CA ALA A 106 15.76 50.26 1.39
C ALA A 106 16.57 51.04 0.36
N SER A 107 17.89 51.08 0.53
CA SER A 107 18.81 51.83 -0.33
C SER A 107 18.89 51.27 -1.76
N SER A 108 18.75 49.95 -1.94
CA SER A 108 18.84 49.34 -3.27
C SER A 108 17.55 49.47 -4.10
N ARG A 109 16.38 49.67 -3.44
CA ARG A 109 15.05 49.71 -4.07
C ARG A 109 14.85 50.84 -5.08
N TRP A 110 15.49 51.99 -4.88
CA TRP A 110 15.32 53.18 -5.73
C TRP A 110 16.13 53.13 -7.03
N SER A 111 17.10 52.21 -7.11
CA SER A 111 17.89 52.00 -8.32
C SER A 111 17.02 51.50 -9.48
N HIS A 112 17.52 51.62 -10.71
CA HIS A 112 16.87 51.00 -11.87
C HIS A 112 16.71 49.48 -11.67
N TYR A 113 17.70 48.83 -11.07
CA TYR A 113 17.68 47.41 -10.73
C TYR A 113 16.62 47.09 -9.67
N GLY A 114 16.54 47.87 -8.59
CA GLY A 114 15.53 47.73 -7.53
C GLY A 114 14.10 47.91 -8.04
N ARG A 115 13.86 48.88 -8.94
CA ARG A 115 12.56 49.03 -9.62
C ARG A 115 12.21 47.83 -10.50
N ARG A 116 13.20 47.24 -11.17
CA ARG A 116 13.01 46.00 -11.95
C ARG A 116 12.62 44.83 -11.05
N ILE A 117 13.29 44.66 -9.90
CA ILE A 117 12.93 43.65 -8.89
C ILE A 117 11.51 43.88 -8.38
N GLY A 118 11.13 45.13 -8.07
CA GLY A 118 9.79 45.49 -7.61
C GLY A 118 8.70 45.13 -8.62
N ASN A 119 8.93 45.39 -9.91
CA ASN A 119 8.01 45.02 -10.99
C ASN A 119 7.91 43.50 -11.18
N ALA A 120 9.03 42.78 -11.08
CA ALA A 120 9.03 41.32 -11.14
C ALA A 120 8.24 40.72 -9.97
N ILE A 121 8.46 41.20 -8.73
CA ILE A 121 7.70 40.79 -7.54
C ILE A 121 6.19 41.04 -7.72
N TYR A 122 5.81 42.16 -8.33
CA TYR A 122 4.40 42.44 -8.62
C TYR A 122 3.79 41.37 -9.54
N ARG A 123 4.46 41.04 -10.65
CA ARG A 123 4.01 39.99 -11.58
C ARG A 123 3.93 38.62 -10.92
N LEU A 124 4.92 38.27 -10.09
CA LEU A 124 4.91 37.03 -9.31
C LEU A 124 3.67 36.96 -8.39
N LYS A 125 3.32 38.07 -7.74
CA LYS A 125 2.12 38.16 -6.88
C LYS A 125 0.83 38.01 -7.66
N GLU A 126 0.72 38.59 -8.84
CA GLU A 126 -0.47 38.44 -9.69
C GLU A 126 -0.71 36.97 -10.03
N VAL A 127 0.33 36.26 -10.49
CA VAL A 127 0.25 34.83 -10.80
C VAL A 127 -0.07 34.02 -9.55
N ARG A 128 0.63 34.26 -8.43
CA ARG A 128 0.37 33.57 -7.15
C ARG A 128 -1.07 33.78 -6.66
N ASN A 129 -1.59 34.99 -6.75
CA ASN A 129 -2.94 35.27 -6.30
C ASN A 129 -3.97 34.58 -7.18
N GLU A 130 -3.75 34.55 -8.49
CA GLU A 130 -4.64 33.87 -9.43
C GLU A 130 -4.65 32.35 -9.24
N VAL A 131 -3.49 31.75 -8.95
CA VAL A 131 -3.30 30.29 -8.96
C VAL A 131 -3.38 29.66 -7.56
N ILE A 132 -3.02 30.40 -6.51
CA ILE A 132 -2.96 29.87 -5.14
C ILE A 132 -3.98 30.57 -4.25
N ALA A 133 -3.91 31.90 -4.13
CA ALA A 133 -4.67 32.61 -3.09
C ALA A 133 -6.18 32.73 -3.37
N HIS A 134 -6.58 32.77 -4.65
CA HIS A 134 -7.98 32.97 -5.06
C HIS A 134 -8.50 31.85 -5.97
N ALA A 135 -7.78 30.73 -6.07
CA ALA A 135 -8.23 29.59 -6.84
C ALA A 135 -9.40 28.91 -6.12
N SER A 136 -10.58 28.87 -6.75
CA SER A 136 -11.76 28.20 -6.19
C SER A 136 -11.73 26.67 -6.36
N LYS A 137 -10.79 26.16 -7.15
CA LYS A 137 -10.52 24.73 -7.38
C LYS A 137 -9.14 24.55 -8.02
N ALA A 138 -8.56 23.36 -7.89
CA ALA A 138 -7.27 22.99 -8.47
C ALA A 138 -7.34 22.76 -10.00
N TYR A 139 -7.86 23.73 -10.75
CA TYR A 139 -8.05 23.62 -12.21
C TYR A 139 -7.66 24.91 -12.92
N LEU A 140 -6.91 24.79 -14.01
CA LEU A 140 -6.54 25.94 -14.84
C LEU A 140 -6.81 25.69 -16.33
N SER A 141 -7.51 26.61 -17.00
CA SER A 141 -7.74 26.54 -18.45
C SER A 141 -6.46 26.76 -19.25
N ARG A 142 -6.41 26.30 -20.51
CA ARG A 142 -5.17 26.30 -21.30
C ARG A 142 -4.69 27.72 -21.52
N ARG A 143 -5.61 28.63 -21.86
CA ARG A 143 -5.35 30.06 -22.03
C ARG A 143 -4.81 30.70 -20.75
N ARG A 144 -5.40 30.39 -19.59
CA ARG A 144 -4.94 30.94 -18.30
C ARG A 144 -3.56 30.39 -17.94
N PHE A 145 -3.30 29.12 -18.18
CA PHE A 145 -1.98 28.51 -17.99
C PHE A 145 -0.90 29.22 -18.82
N HIS A 146 -1.08 29.34 -20.14
CA HIS A 146 -0.07 29.96 -21.02
C HIS A 146 0.20 31.42 -20.64
N ARG A 147 -0.85 32.20 -20.35
CA ARG A 147 -0.68 33.59 -19.90
C ARG A 147 0.14 33.68 -18.61
N ASN A 148 -0.16 32.82 -17.63
CA ASN A 148 0.48 32.89 -16.33
C ASN A 148 1.91 32.33 -16.36
N ILE A 149 2.18 31.24 -17.08
CA ILE A 149 3.54 30.69 -17.20
C ILE A 149 4.48 31.64 -17.94
N ASP A 150 4.00 32.33 -18.98
CA ASP A 150 4.75 33.38 -19.68
C ASP A 150 5.01 34.60 -18.78
N THR A 151 4.00 35.05 -18.02
CA THR A 151 4.17 36.12 -17.02
C THR A 151 5.21 35.75 -15.96
N LEU A 152 5.15 34.50 -15.47
CA LEU A 152 6.08 33.95 -14.50
C LEU A 152 7.51 33.86 -15.05
N THR A 153 7.66 33.37 -16.28
CA THR A 153 8.94 33.24 -16.99
C THR A 153 9.59 34.61 -17.18
N ARG A 154 8.83 35.63 -17.59
CA ARG A 154 9.34 37.00 -17.72
C ARG A 154 9.74 37.58 -16.37
N ALA A 155 8.93 37.40 -15.33
CA ALA A 155 9.24 37.90 -13.99
C ALA A 155 10.54 37.30 -13.46
N VAL A 156 10.74 35.99 -13.60
CA VAL A 156 12.00 35.34 -13.19
C VAL A 156 13.17 35.75 -14.09
N GLY A 157 12.94 35.95 -15.39
CA GLY A 157 13.94 36.52 -16.30
C GLY A 157 14.38 37.94 -15.95
N ASP A 158 13.45 38.77 -15.48
CA ASP A 158 13.74 40.12 -14.97
C ASP A 158 14.56 40.08 -13.66
N LEU A 159 14.38 39.04 -12.85
CA LEU A 159 15.18 38.81 -11.62
C LEU A 159 16.59 38.30 -11.94
N LEU A 160 16.74 37.24 -12.76
CA LEU A 160 17.99 36.47 -12.88
C LEU A 160 18.66 36.51 -14.25
N ARG A 161 18.11 37.26 -15.21
CA ARG A 161 18.40 37.24 -16.66
C ARG A 161 17.73 36.07 -17.39
N THR A 162 17.37 36.31 -18.65
CA THR A 162 16.66 35.35 -19.51
C THR A 162 17.44 34.07 -19.80
N SER A 163 18.77 34.12 -19.76
CA SER A 163 19.65 32.97 -19.95
C SER A 163 19.83 32.11 -18.70
N HIS A 164 19.24 32.49 -17.55
CA HIS A 164 19.41 31.75 -16.32
C HIS A 164 18.73 30.37 -16.38
N PRO A 165 19.34 29.29 -15.85
CA PRO A 165 18.76 27.94 -15.91
C PRO A 165 17.34 27.83 -15.35
N LEU A 166 16.99 28.61 -14.33
CA LEU A 166 15.63 28.66 -13.77
C LEU A 166 14.57 29.15 -14.78
N VAL A 167 14.94 30.07 -15.69
CA VAL A 167 14.05 30.53 -16.77
C VAL A 167 13.81 29.39 -17.76
N GLY A 168 14.86 28.64 -18.09
CA GLY A 168 14.75 27.43 -18.91
C GLY A 168 13.84 26.38 -18.28
N LYS A 169 13.97 26.14 -16.96
CA LYS A 169 13.07 25.23 -16.22
C LYS A 169 11.60 25.67 -16.29
N LEU A 170 11.31 26.96 -16.17
CA LEU A 170 9.95 27.49 -16.33
C LEU A 170 9.40 27.28 -17.74
N GLN A 171 10.21 27.45 -18.77
CA GLN A 171 9.82 27.17 -20.16
C GLN A 171 9.52 25.68 -20.36
N THR A 172 10.29 24.78 -19.73
CA THR A 172 10.03 23.34 -19.84
C THR A 172 8.68 22.92 -19.23
N LEU A 173 8.20 23.60 -18.17
CA LEU A 173 6.88 23.34 -17.58
C LEU A 173 5.73 23.55 -18.59
N GLU A 174 5.90 24.46 -19.55
CA GLU A 174 4.89 24.71 -20.58
C GLU A 174 4.65 23.47 -21.45
N THR A 175 5.73 22.77 -21.79
CA THR A 175 5.74 21.59 -22.66
C THR A 175 5.73 20.26 -21.90
N GLU A 176 5.87 20.29 -20.58
CA GLU A 176 5.94 19.08 -19.75
C GLU A 176 4.60 18.33 -19.77
N ILE A 177 4.62 17.12 -20.32
CA ILE A 177 3.47 16.22 -20.48
C ILE A 177 3.33 15.20 -19.34
N GLU A 178 4.37 15.03 -18.52
CA GLU A 178 4.43 14.07 -17.41
C GLU A 178 4.88 14.78 -16.13
N PHE A 179 4.20 14.53 -15.01
CA PHE A 179 4.70 14.95 -13.70
C PHE A 179 5.80 13.99 -13.27
N ARG A 180 7.06 14.31 -13.61
CA ARG A 180 8.20 13.50 -13.19
C ARG A 180 8.46 13.72 -11.70
N THR A 181 8.25 12.67 -10.91
CA THR A 181 8.67 12.62 -9.52
C THR A 181 9.98 11.85 -9.41
N GLU A 182 10.82 12.20 -8.45
CA GLU A 182 12.09 11.52 -8.19
C GLU A 182 11.88 10.02 -7.92
N ASP A 183 10.76 9.68 -7.29
CA ASP A 183 10.37 8.29 -7.03
C ASP A 183 10.05 7.52 -8.31
N LEU A 184 9.43 8.17 -9.30
CA LEU A 184 9.15 7.56 -10.60
C LEU A 184 10.45 7.35 -11.39
N GLU A 185 11.42 8.26 -11.30
CA GLU A 185 12.72 8.10 -11.93
C GLU A 185 13.56 7.00 -11.27
N ARG A 186 13.57 6.95 -9.93
CA ARG A 186 14.15 5.82 -9.16
C ARG A 186 13.50 4.51 -9.57
N TYR A 187 12.18 4.46 -9.66
CA TYR A 187 11.45 3.26 -10.04
C TYR A 187 11.73 2.82 -11.48
N LYS A 188 11.79 3.76 -12.43
CA LYS A 188 12.18 3.46 -13.83
C LYS A 188 13.62 2.94 -13.92
N GLN A 189 14.53 3.50 -13.12
CA GLN A 189 15.91 3.04 -13.06
C GLN A 189 16.01 1.63 -12.44
N TRP A 190 15.28 1.37 -11.36
CA TRP A 190 15.19 0.04 -10.76
C TRP A 190 14.64 -1.01 -11.72
N LEU A 191 13.53 -0.71 -12.43
CA LEU A 191 12.99 -1.62 -13.44
C LEU A 191 14.01 -1.95 -14.53
N LYS A 192 14.83 -0.98 -14.93
CA LYS A 192 15.89 -1.17 -15.92
C LYS A 192 17.02 -2.05 -15.39
N ASP A 193 17.42 -1.86 -14.14
CA ASP A 193 18.47 -2.63 -13.49
C ASP A 193 18.04 -4.07 -13.20
N ASP A 194 16.77 -4.27 -12.83
CA ASP A 194 16.14 -5.59 -12.67
C ASP A 194 16.04 -6.32 -14.01
N ASN A 195 15.57 -5.65 -15.06
CA ASN A 195 15.47 -6.23 -16.39
C ASN A 195 16.85 -6.67 -16.92
N ASN A 196 17.88 -5.85 -16.72
CA ASN A 196 19.26 -6.24 -17.05
C ASN A 196 19.71 -7.45 -16.24
N SER A 197 19.38 -7.51 -14.95
CA SER A 197 19.73 -8.62 -14.07
C SER A 197 19.06 -9.94 -14.48
N LEU A 198 17.80 -9.90 -14.90
CA LEU A 198 17.07 -11.05 -15.45
C LEU A 198 17.69 -11.55 -16.75
N LEU A 199 18.05 -10.65 -17.66
CA LEU A 199 18.70 -11.01 -18.93
C LEU A 199 20.05 -11.73 -18.72
N TYR A 200 20.82 -11.35 -17.70
CA TYR A 200 22.05 -12.07 -17.34
C TYR A 200 21.79 -13.42 -16.69
N LEU A 201 20.70 -13.56 -15.92
CA LEU A 201 20.29 -14.83 -15.32
C LEU A 201 19.88 -15.85 -16.39
N GLU A 202 19.10 -15.43 -17.38
CA GLU A 202 18.70 -16.27 -18.51
C GLU A 202 19.90 -16.80 -19.29
N LYS A 203 20.90 -15.95 -19.58
CA LYS A 203 22.14 -16.38 -20.25
C LYS A 203 22.94 -17.41 -19.45
N ASP A 204 22.97 -17.28 -18.13
CA ASP A 204 23.68 -18.23 -17.27
C ASP A 204 22.92 -19.56 -17.14
N LEU A 205 21.58 -19.54 -17.16
CA LEU A 205 20.74 -20.74 -17.24
C LEU A 205 20.88 -21.46 -18.59
N GLU A 206 20.89 -20.72 -19.70
CA GLU A 206 21.09 -21.28 -21.03
C GLU A 206 22.47 -21.98 -21.16
N ARG A 207 23.51 -21.38 -20.56
CA ARG A 207 24.84 -22.02 -20.46
C ARG A 207 24.83 -23.30 -19.62
N LEU A 208 24.05 -23.35 -18.55
CA LEU A 208 23.89 -24.54 -17.72
C LEU A 208 23.14 -25.64 -18.49
N GLU A 209 22.04 -25.29 -19.14
CA GLU A 209 21.20 -26.21 -19.91
C GLU A 209 21.97 -26.79 -21.10
N ASN A 210 22.74 -25.98 -21.83
CA ASN A 210 23.60 -26.44 -22.90
C ASN A 210 24.69 -27.40 -22.40
N LYS A 211 25.23 -27.19 -21.19
CA LYS A 211 26.18 -28.14 -20.57
C LYS A 211 25.52 -29.45 -20.16
N MET A 212 24.26 -29.42 -19.71
CA MET A 212 23.50 -30.62 -19.36
C MET A 212 23.10 -31.42 -20.61
N LYS A 213 22.76 -30.75 -21.72
CA LYS A 213 22.44 -31.38 -23.01
C LYS A 213 23.62 -32.06 -23.71
N ILE A 214 24.87 -31.70 -23.37
CA ILE A 214 26.09 -32.32 -23.92
C ILE A 214 26.43 -33.66 -23.23
N GLN A 215 25.66 -34.13 -22.23
CA GLN A 215 25.80 -35.50 -21.72
C GLN A 215 25.24 -36.52 -22.72
N PRO A 216 26.04 -37.44 -23.29
CA PRO A 216 25.50 -38.59 -23.99
C PRO A 216 25.07 -39.65 -22.96
N VAL A 217 23.86 -40.17 -23.15
CA VAL A 217 23.43 -41.46 -22.64
C VAL A 217 24.10 -42.55 -23.48
N GLY A 218 24.81 -43.48 -22.85
CA GLY A 218 25.51 -44.62 -23.45
C GLY A 218 26.98 -44.59 -23.03
N GLY A 219 27.57 -45.56 -22.37
CA GLY A 219 27.42 -47.02 -22.35
C GLY A 219 28.83 -47.54 -21.98
N ASN A 220 28.90 -48.66 -21.26
CA ASN A 220 30.12 -49.23 -20.65
C ASN A 220 31.41 -49.15 -21.51
N ASP A 221 32.54 -48.82 -20.87
CA ASP A 221 33.69 -49.75 -20.77
C ASP A 221 34.82 -49.24 -19.88
N HIS A 222 35.56 -50.20 -19.33
CA HIS A 222 36.66 -50.08 -18.37
C HIS A 222 37.81 -49.15 -18.83
N THR A 223 38.37 -48.38 -17.88
CA THR A 223 39.83 -48.13 -17.58
C THR A 223 39.99 -46.77 -16.85
N PRO A 224 40.83 -46.64 -15.80
CA PRO A 224 40.78 -45.49 -14.91
C PRO A 224 41.63 -44.31 -15.44
N SER A 225 41.01 -43.13 -15.54
CA SER A 225 41.74 -41.86 -15.64
C SER A 225 41.07 -40.81 -14.75
N ASN A 226 41.62 -40.70 -13.53
CA ASN A 226 41.33 -39.64 -12.58
C ASN A 226 42.00 -38.34 -13.04
N ALA A 227 41.27 -37.46 -13.74
CA ALA A 227 41.61 -36.03 -13.83
C ALA A 227 40.44 -35.14 -14.34
N ALA A 228 39.54 -35.66 -15.17
CA ALA A 228 38.54 -34.82 -15.86
C ALA A 228 37.22 -34.60 -15.07
N GLY A 229 36.90 -35.43 -14.08
CA GLY A 229 35.68 -35.32 -13.27
C GLY A 229 35.71 -34.20 -12.22
N SER A 230 36.90 -33.87 -11.71
CA SER A 230 37.08 -32.87 -10.64
C SER A 230 36.86 -31.43 -11.14
N SER A 231 37.37 -31.09 -12.33
CA SER A 231 37.23 -29.71 -12.86
C SER A 231 35.80 -29.38 -13.33
N ARG A 232 35.04 -30.37 -13.80
CA ARG A 232 33.64 -30.20 -14.24
C ARG A 232 32.66 -30.05 -13.07
N ALA A 233 32.84 -30.84 -12.01
CA ALA A 233 32.08 -30.68 -10.77
C ALA A 233 32.37 -29.31 -10.11
N SER A 234 33.64 -28.88 -10.14
CA SER A 234 34.06 -27.55 -9.69
C SER A 234 33.40 -26.41 -10.50
N GLY A 235 33.36 -26.51 -11.82
CA GLY A 235 32.75 -25.49 -12.68
C GLY A 235 31.22 -25.39 -12.58
N ASN A 236 30.52 -26.50 -12.33
CA ASN A 236 29.09 -26.48 -12.07
C ASN A 236 28.77 -25.88 -10.69
N ASN A 237 29.58 -26.23 -9.67
CA ASN A 237 29.48 -25.61 -8.36
C ASN A 237 29.79 -24.11 -8.39
N GLU A 238 30.69 -23.66 -9.27
CA GLU A 238 30.98 -22.25 -9.46
C GLU A 238 29.81 -21.49 -10.10
N ILE A 239 29.13 -22.08 -11.10
CA ILE A 239 27.93 -21.50 -11.72
C ILE A 239 26.78 -21.47 -10.72
N ILE A 240 26.54 -22.56 -9.99
CA ILE A 240 25.51 -22.64 -8.94
C ILE A 240 25.79 -21.62 -7.83
N SER A 241 27.04 -21.48 -7.40
CA SER A 241 27.45 -20.48 -6.41
C SER A 241 27.25 -19.05 -6.93
N LYS A 242 27.54 -18.77 -8.21
CA LYS A 242 27.27 -17.46 -8.82
C LYS A 242 25.78 -17.16 -8.92
N ILE A 243 24.95 -18.16 -9.25
CA ILE A 243 23.48 -18.04 -9.25
C ILE A 243 22.97 -17.79 -7.83
N GLN A 244 23.38 -18.59 -6.85
CA GLN A 244 22.99 -18.44 -5.44
C GLN A 244 23.44 -17.09 -4.86
N THR A 245 24.66 -16.64 -5.17
CA THR A 245 25.16 -15.33 -4.75
C THR A 245 24.36 -14.20 -5.39
N ARG A 246 23.93 -14.34 -6.66
CA ARG A 246 23.08 -13.36 -7.34
C ARG A 246 21.64 -13.38 -6.85
N VAL A 247 21.06 -14.54 -6.56
CA VAL A 247 19.74 -14.69 -5.91
C VAL A 247 19.78 -14.10 -4.51
N ALA A 248 20.82 -14.37 -3.73
CA ALA A 248 21.04 -13.76 -2.43
C ALA A 248 21.29 -12.24 -2.54
N ARG A 249 21.92 -11.78 -3.62
CA ARG A 249 22.07 -10.35 -3.92
C ARG A 249 20.72 -9.74 -4.26
N ILE A 250 19.89 -10.37 -5.09
CA ILE A 250 18.52 -9.93 -5.41
C ILE A 250 17.66 -9.92 -4.15
N GLN A 251 17.67 -10.99 -3.35
CA GLN A 251 17.00 -11.03 -2.05
C GLN A 251 17.53 -9.96 -1.09
N ARG A 252 18.84 -9.68 -1.09
CA ARG A 252 19.38 -8.54 -0.36
C ARG A 252 18.91 -7.22 -0.96
N HIS A 253 18.83 -7.01 -2.26
CA HIS A 253 18.40 -5.73 -2.82
C HIS A 253 16.87 -5.52 -2.70
N VAL A 254 16.09 -6.61 -2.66
CA VAL A 254 14.68 -6.63 -2.25
C VAL A 254 14.54 -6.28 -0.76
N ASN A 255 15.48 -6.73 0.08
CA ASN A 255 15.50 -6.46 1.52
C ASN A 255 16.27 -5.17 1.91
N VAL A 256 17.06 -4.59 0.99
CA VAL A 256 17.98 -3.45 1.16
C VAL A 256 17.63 -2.36 0.14
N SER A 257 16.38 -2.30 -0.31
CA SER A 257 15.82 -1.05 -0.82
C SER A 257 15.76 -0.08 0.37
N VAL A 258 16.84 0.68 0.51
CA VAL A 258 17.05 1.91 1.28
C VAL A 258 15.93 2.25 2.27
N ASP A 259 16.34 2.28 3.55
CA ASP A 259 15.69 2.90 4.71
C ASP A 259 15.18 4.32 4.46
N LEU A 260 14.12 4.42 3.68
CA LEU A 260 12.97 5.27 3.90
C LEU A 260 11.79 4.41 3.44
N VAL A 261 11.49 3.31 4.15
CA VAL A 261 10.08 2.88 4.21
C VAL A 261 9.37 4.14 4.69
N PRO A 262 8.52 4.79 3.86
CA PRO A 262 7.73 5.91 4.35
C PRO A 262 7.10 5.42 5.64
N SER A 263 7.25 6.14 6.75
CA SER A 263 6.73 5.69 8.04
C SER A 263 5.32 5.18 7.79
N ARG A 264 5.12 3.87 7.86
CA ARG A 264 3.86 3.29 7.40
C ARG A 264 2.81 3.83 8.33
N THR A 265 1.99 4.74 7.82
CA THR A 265 1.06 5.45 8.69
C THR A 265 -0.07 4.49 8.98
N LYS A 266 -0.20 4.11 10.26
CA LYS A 266 -1.38 3.44 10.75
C LYS A 266 -2.58 4.38 10.61
N PRO A 267 -3.66 3.98 9.92
CA PRO A 267 -4.85 4.82 9.80
C PRO A 267 -5.34 5.27 11.19
N GLU A 268 -5.55 6.57 11.39
CA GLU A 268 -5.96 7.12 12.69
C GLU A 268 -7.22 6.46 13.24
N ILE A 269 -8.12 6.03 12.35
CA ILE A 269 -9.34 5.30 12.69
C ILE A 269 -9.08 4.02 13.49
N PHE A 270 -7.89 3.40 13.40
CA PHE A 270 -7.54 2.22 14.19
C PHE A 270 -7.38 2.52 15.67
N GLN A 271 -7.19 3.79 16.04
CA GLN A 271 -7.14 4.24 17.43
C GLN A 271 -8.55 4.58 17.95
N SER A 272 -9.56 4.63 17.07
CA SER A 272 -10.93 4.95 17.47
C SER A 272 -11.57 3.81 18.25
N SER A 273 -11.95 4.09 19.50
CA SER A 273 -12.70 3.15 20.34
C SER A 273 -14.03 2.73 19.71
N ARG A 274 -14.66 3.66 18.97
CA ARG A 274 -15.93 3.41 18.26
C ARG A 274 -15.73 2.44 17.09
N TYR A 275 -14.64 2.59 16.35
CA TYR A 275 -14.23 1.66 15.30
C TYR A 275 -13.94 0.26 15.87
N ILE A 276 -13.09 0.17 16.89
CA ILE A 276 -12.73 -1.11 17.53
C ILE A 276 -13.98 -1.82 18.05
N LYS A 277 -14.88 -1.09 18.73
CA LYS A 277 -16.16 -1.63 19.20
C LYS A 277 -17.01 -2.16 18.07
N MET A 278 -17.12 -1.43 16.96
CA MET A 278 -17.89 -1.84 15.79
C MET A 278 -17.37 -3.18 15.25
N ILE A 279 -16.08 -3.25 14.92
CA ILE A 279 -15.48 -4.44 14.30
C ILE A 279 -15.51 -5.64 15.25
N ASN A 280 -15.16 -5.46 16.52
CA ASN A 280 -15.13 -6.56 17.49
C ASN A 280 -16.52 -7.14 17.71
N LYS A 281 -17.52 -6.27 17.92
CA LYS A 281 -18.89 -6.73 18.18
C LYS A 281 -19.54 -7.28 16.92
N SER A 282 -19.31 -6.68 15.76
CA SER A 282 -19.86 -7.19 14.49
C SER A 282 -19.30 -8.57 14.16
N ASN A 283 -17.98 -8.75 14.29
CA ASN A 283 -17.34 -10.06 14.11
C ASN A 283 -17.88 -11.06 15.12
N SER A 284 -17.94 -10.72 16.41
CA SER A 284 -18.47 -11.60 17.45
C SER A 284 -19.90 -12.07 17.15
N LEU A 285 -20.80 -11.17 16.77
CA LEU A 285 -22.19 -11.52 16.43
C LEU A 285 -22.27 -12.36 15.16
N SER A 286 -21.52 -11.98 14.11
CA SER A 286 -21.47 -12.69 12.84
C SER A 286 -20.94 -14.13 12.97
N PHE A 287 -19.84 -14.32 13.68
CA PHE A 287 -19.26 -15.66 13.90
C PHE A 287 -20.14 -16.54 14.80
N ASN A 288 -20.99 -15.94 15.65
CA ASN A 288 -21.98 -16.65 16.45
C ASN A 288 -23.38 -16.70 15.81
N LEU A 289 -23.50 -16.37 14.52
CA LEU A 289 -24.74 -16.49 13.75
C LEU A 289 -25.92 -15.67 14.32
N ARG A 290 -25.63 -14.55 15.03
CA ARG A 290 -26.62 -13.65 15.66
C ARG A 290 -26.98 -12.49 14.72
N TRP A 291 -27.69 -12.81 13.64
CA TRP A 291 -27.91 -11.90 12.51
C TRP A 291 -28.76 -10.67 12.83
N ASP A 292 -29.88 -10.84 13.53
CA ASP A 292 -30.81 -9.74 13.81
C ASP A 292 -30.19 -8.68 14.74
N GLU A 293 -29.44 -9.16 15.73
CA GLU A 293 -28.67 -8.31 16.64
C GLU A 293 -27.54 -7.58 15.92
N LEU A 294 -26.88 -8.25 14.96
CA LEU A 294 -25.84 -7.64 14.14
C LEU A 294 -26.40 -6.51 13.28
N GLU A 295 -27.50 -6.74 12.57
CA GLU A 295 -28.15 -5.72 11.75
C GLU A 295 -28.62 -4.54 12.59
N THR A 296 -29.20 -4.80 13.77
CA THR A 296 -29.60 -3.76 14.71
C THR A 296 -28.41 -2.97 15.23
N PHE A 297 -27.32 -3.66 15.59
CA PHE A 297 -26.09 -3.03 16.09
C PHE A 297 -25.44 -2.12 15.04
N LEU A 298 -25.34 -2.56 13.78
CA LEU A 298 -24.69 -1.80 12.70
C LEU A 298 -25.44 -0.52 12.33
N LYS A 299 -26.77 -0.45 12.54
CA LYS A 299 -27.58 0.76 12.34
C LYS A 299 -27.15 1.94 13.24
N GLY A 300 -26.42 1.68 14.33
CA GLY A 300 -25.92 2.71 15.25
C GLY A 300 -24.71 3.52 14.72
N PHE A 301 -24.18 3.20 13.54
CA PHE A 301 -22.96 3.79 12.99
C PHE A 301 -23.26 4.66 11.76
N THR A 302 -24.04 5.73 11.93
CA THR A 302 -24.47 6.63 10.82
C THR A 302 -23.89 8.04 10.88
N SER A 303 -23.25 8.41 11.99
CA SER A 303 -22.82 9.79 12.25
C SER A 303 -21.56 10.24 11.52
N ASP A 304 -20.74 9.29 11.07
CA ASP A 304 -19.46 9.52 10.41
C ASP A 304 -19.43 8.69 9.11
N LEU A 305 -18.94 9.28 8.02
CA LEU A 305 -19.00 8.65 6.70
C LEU A 305 -18.16 7.37 6.64
N ASP A 306 -16.97 7.39 7.20
CA ASP A 306 -16.05 6.24 7.23
C ASP A 306 -16.66 5.08 8.02
N LEU A 307 -17.14 5.35 9.25
CA LEU A 307 -17.82 4.36 10.07
C LEU A 307 -19.10 3.82 9.43
N LYS A 308 -19.86 4.66 8.72
CA LYS A 308 -21.06 4.25 7.99
C LYS A 308 -20.73 3.28 6.86
N ILE A 309 -19.68 3.56 6.09
CA ILE A 309 -19.24 2.68 5.01
C ILE A 309 -18.72 1.36 5.60
N LEU A 310 -17.91 1.41 6.66
CA LEU A 310 -17.39 0.22 7.32
C LEU A 310 -18.49 -0.66 7.93
N ALA A 311 -19.53 -0.05 8.52
CA ALA A 311 -20.71 -0.78 8.96
C ALA A 311 -21.42 -1.46 7.78
N GLY A 312 -21.50 -0.79 6.63
CA GLY A 312 -21.97 -1.38 5.37
C GLY A 312 -21.11 -2.58 4.90
N ILE A 313 -19.79 -2.49 5.01
CA ILE A 313 -18.88 -3.60 4.69
C ILE A 313 -19.11 -4.79 5.64
N GLN A 314 -19.31 -4.54 6.93
CA GLN A 314 -19.64 -5.58 7.91
C GLN A 314 -21.00 -6.22 7.63
N HIS A 315 -21.98 -5.43 7.19
CA HIS A 315 -23.28 -5.94 6.76
C HIS A 315 -23.15 -6.84 5.52
N ALA A 316 -22.37 -6.44 4.51
CA ALA A 316 -22.10 -7.27 3.35
C ALA A 316 -21.38 -8.59 3.71
N ALA A 317 -20.44 -8.55 4.65
CA ALA A 317 -19.80 -9.77 5.16
C ALA A 317 -20.82 -10.71 5.83
N ALA A 318 -21.77 -10.17 6.60
CA ALA A 318 -22.83 -10.96 7.23
C ALA A 318 -23.79 -11.58 6.20
N LEU A 319 -24.18 -10.82 5.17
CA LEU A 319 -24.97 -11.34 4.05
C LEU A 319 -24.23 -12.49 3.34
N SER A 320 -22.92 -12.32 3.11
CA SER A 320 -22.08 -13.38 2.56
C SER A 320 -22.10 -14.64 3.42
N HIS A 321 -21.99 -14.50 4.74
CA HIS A 321 -22.04 -15.63 5.67
C HIS A 321 -23.39 -16.36 5.69
N ARG A 322 -24.48 -15.68 5.31
CA ARG A 322 -25.83 -16.24 5.14
C ARG A 322 -26.10 -16.76 3.73
N SER A 323 -25.05 -16.99 2.94
CA SER A 323 -25.15 -17.41 1.53
C SER A 323 -25.88 -16.41 0.60
N ARG A 324 -26.11 -15.15 1.03
CA ARG A 324 -26.74 -14.08 0.23
C ARG A 324 -25.69 -13.28 -0.55
N LYS A 325 -25.01 -13.94 -1.49
CA LYS A 325 -23.80 -13.41 -2.16
C LYS A 325 -24.08 -12.26 -3.12
N ASP A 326 -25.19 -12.32 -3.85
CA ASP A 326 -25.59 -11.27 -4.80
C ASP A 326 -25.90 -9.96 -4.08
N GLU A 327 -26.72 -10.04 -3.04
CA GLU A 327 -27.07 -8.88 -2.21
C GLU A 327 -25.83 -8.29 -1.52
N ALA A 328 -24.92 -9.14 -1.02
CA ALA A 328 -23.66 -8.68 -0.47
C ALA A 328 -22.82 -7.90 -1.52
N LEU A 329 -22.79 -8.38 -2.76
CA LEU A 329 -22.06 -7.73 -3.84
C LEU A 329 -22.70 -6.40 -4.25
N GLU A 330 -24.02 -6.32 -4.31
CA GLU A 330 -24.77 -5.08 -4.55
C GLU A 330 -24.48 -4.03 -3.47
N VAL A 331 -24.50 -4.43 -2.18
CA VAL A 331 -24.14 -3.55 -1.07
C VAL A 331 -22.71 -3.03 -1.25
N LEU A 332 -21.74 -3.91 -1.50
CA LEU A 332 -20.34 -3.48 -1.70
C LEU A 332 -20.17 -2.52 -2.88
N ASN A 333 -20.82 -2.79 -4.01
CA ASN A 333 -20.76 -1.92 -5.18
C ASN A 333 -21.37 -0.54 -4.91
N GLY A 334 -22.47 -0.47 -4.15
CA GLY A 334 -23.09 0.79 -3.73
C GLY A 334 -22.23 1.63 -2.78
N LEU A 335 -21.27 1.01 -2.07
CA LEU A 335 -20.36 1.70 -1.16
C LEU A 335 -19.16 2.34 -1.87
N VAL A 336 -18.76 1.86 -3.06
CA VAL A 336 -17.56 2.32 -3.77
C VAL A 336 -17.55 3.85 -4.02
N PRO A 337 -18.63 4.48 -4.53
CA PRO A 337 -18.61 5.93 -4.76
C PRO A 337 -18.37 6.73 -3.48
N ASN A 338 -18.93 6.28 -2.36
CA ASN A 338 -18.78 6.95 -1.07
C ASN A 338 -17.41 6.68 -0.44
N ALA A 339 -16.80 5.51 -0.70
CA ALA A 339 -15.44 5.22 -0.26
C ALA A 339 -14.43 6.21 -0.87
N LEU A 340 -14.63 6.65 -2.12
CA LEU A 340 -13.76 7.66 -2.75
C LEU A 340 -13.86 9.06 -2.12
N LEU A 341 -14.93 9.33 -1.37
CA LEU A 341 -15.19 10.61 -0.70
C LEU A 341 -14.87 10.59 0.81
N ALA A 342 -14.52 9.41 1.34
CA ALA A 342 -14.24 9.19 2.75
C ALA A 342 -12.81 9.62 3.13
N ASN A 343 -12.60 10.00 4.40
CA ASN A 343 -11.30 10.48 4.87
C ASN A 343 -10.24 9.37 4.78
N ASN A 344 -10.62 8.13 5.11
CA ASN A 344 -9.79 6.94 4.95
C ASN A 344 -10.13 6.16 3.67
N GLY A 345 -10.50 6.86 2.60
CA GLY A 345 -11.13 6.27 1.41
C GLY A 345 -10.35 5.17 0.70
N VAL A 346 -9.03 5.32 0.57
CA VAL A 346 -8.16 4.30 -0.06
C VAL A 346 -8.20 2.98 0.72
N TRP A 347 -8.05 3.06 2.04
CA TRP A 347 -8.08 1.89 2.93
C TRP A 347 -9.49 1.26 2.98
N ILE A 348 -10.55 2.07 3.03
CA ILE A 348 -11.93 1.58 2.96
C ILE A 348 -12.17 0.85 1.63
N HIS A 349 -11.68 1.40 0.52
CA HIS A 349 -11.81 0.78 -0.79
C HIS A 349 -11.06 -0.55 -0.85
N ALA A 350 -9.86 -0.64 -0.28
CA ALA A 350 -9.14 -1.91 -0.17
C ALA A 350 -9.97 -2.98 0.58
N ARG A 351 -10.66 -2.62 1.66
CA ARG A 351 -11.58 -3.54 2.37
C ARG A 351 -12.76 -3.99 1.53
N ILE A 352 -13.34 -3.08 0.75
CA ILE A 352 -14.40 -3.44 -0.21
C ILE A 352 -13.86 -4.48 -1.19
N LYS A 353 -12.67 -4.27 -1.75
CA LYS A 353 -12.03 -5.21 -2.69
C LYS A 353 -11.73 -6.57 -2.06
N ILE A 354 -11.19 -6.62 -0.85
CA ILE A 354 -11.00 -7.87 -0.09
C ILE A 354 -12.33 -8.60 0.10
N ARG A 355 -13.42 -7.90 0.43
CA ARG A 355 -14.73 -8.56 0.57
C ARG A 355 -15.31 -9.02 -0.76
N LYS A 356 -15.12 -8.24 -1.84
CA LYS A 356 -15.50 -8.64 -3.20
C LYS A 356 -14.74 -9.89 -3.65
N SER A 357 -13.46 -10.05 -3.30
CA SER A 357 -12.69 -11.23 -3.70
C SER A 357 -13.30 -12.52 -3.15
N TYR A 358 -13.70 -12.56 -1.87
CA TYR A 358 -14.43 -13.71 -1.31
C TYR A 358 -15.73 -14.00 -2.07
N LEU A 359 -16.52 -12.98 -2.42
CA LEU A 359 -17.79 -13.17 -3.14
C LEU A 359 -17.58 -13.66 -4.58
N LEU A 360 -16.54 -13.16 -5.26
CA LEU A 360 -16.19 -13.59 -6.61
C LEU A 360 -15.65 -15.01 -6.62
N HIS A 361 -14.82 -15.35 -5.64
CA HIS A 361 -14.32 -16.71 -5.41
C HIS A 361 -15.46 -17.69 -5.17
N ASP A 362 -16.41 -17.36 -4.30
CA ASP A 362 -17.60 -18.21 -4.05
C ASP A 362 -18.45 -18.43 -5.32
N LYS A 363 -18.34 -17.55 -6.32
CA LYS A 363 -18.99 -17.66 -7.63
C LYS A 363 -18.13 -18.37 -8.69
N GLY A 364 -16.98 -18.92 -8.31
CA GLY A 364 -16.03 -19.57 -9.22
C GLY A 364 -15.30 -18.59 -10.16
N GLN A 365 -15.24 -17.30 -9.82
CA GLN A 365 -14.56 -16.27 -10.60
C GLN A 365 -13.17 -15.96 -10.04
N ASP A 366 -12.35 -16.98 -9.85
CA ASP A 366 -11.08 -16.91 -9.12
C ASP A 366 -10.09 -15.91 -9.72
N ASP A 367 -9.98 -15.82 -11.05
CA ASP A 367 -9.12 -14.82 -11.70
C ASP A 367 -9.52 -13.38 -11.35
N LYS A 368 -10.84 -13.12 -11.23
CA LYS A 368 -11.34 -11.79 -10.82
C LYS A 368 -11.13 -11.58 -9.32
N ALA A 369 -11.34 -12.63 -8.52
CA ALA A 369 -11.10 -12.58 -7.09
C ALA A 369 -9.63 -12.26 -6.78
N LEU A 370 -8.70 -12.89 -7.50
CA LEU A 370 -7.26 -12.67 -7.33
C LEU A 370 -6.87 -11.25 -7.71
N ARG A 371 -7.39 -10.71 -8.82
CA ARG A 371 -7.17 -9.31 -9.17
C ARG A 371 -7.66 -8.34 -8.10
N GLU A 372 -8.85 -8.55 -7.54
CA GLU A 372 -9.38 -7.67 -6.48
C GLU A 372 -8.51 -7.74 -5.21
N VAL A 373 -8.01 -8.92 -4.84
CA VAL A 373 -7.17 -9.05 -3.63
C VAL A 373 -5.75 -8.50 -3.85
N ASP A 374 -5.18 -8.64 -5.06
CA ASP A 374 -3.88 -8.07 -5.41
C ASP A 374 -3.93 -6.54 -5.47
N GLU A 375 -5.00 -5.98 -6.05
CA GLU A 375 -5.23 -4.53 -6.02
C GLU A 375 -5.43 -4.02 -4.58
N ALA A 376 -6.13 -4.77 -3.72
CA ALA A 376 -6.28 -4.40 -2.32
C ALA A 376 -4.93 -4.44 -1.57
N GLU A 377 -4.11 -5.47 -1.79
CA GLU A 377 -2.76 -5.57 -1.21
C GLU A 377 -1.90 -4.38 -1.63
N HIS A 378 -1.95 -4.02 -2.92
CA HIS A 378 -1.24 -2.85 -3.43
C HIS A 378 -1.70 -1.55 -2.77
N MET A 379 -3.01 -1.35 -2.62
CA MET A 379 -3.59 -0.18 -1.92
C MET A 379 -3.15 -0.09 -0.45
N LEU A 380 -2.90 -1.23 0.20
CA LEU A 380 -2.51 -1.29 1.62
C LEU A 380 -0.99 -1.23 1.83
N SER A 381 -0.19 -1.30 0.77
CA SER A 381 1.27 -1.45 0.83
C SER A 381 2.01 -0.34 1.62
N LEU A 382 1.42 0.85 1.70
CA LEU A 382 1.98 2.01 2.39
C LEU A 382 1.49 2.18 3.84
N GLY A 383 0.51 1.38 4.29
CA GLY A 383 -0.10 1.52 5.63
C GLY A 383 0.24 0.36 6.58
N GLU A 384 0.24 0.62 7.89
CA GLU A 384 0.27 -0.42 8.93
C GLU A 384 -1.13 -1.03 9.13
N CYS A 385 -1.56 -1.83 8.15
CA CYS A 385 -2.91 -2.40 8.10
C CYS A 385 -2.94 -3.89 8.46
N HIS A 386 -2.37 -4.30 9.60
CA HIS A 386 -2.20 -5.72 9.96
C HIS A 386 -3.48 -6.56 9.86
N GLU A 387 -4.60 -6.04 10.35
CA GLU A 387 -5.89 -6.73 10.30
C GLU A 387 -6.46 -6.89 8.88
N ASP A 388 -6.01 -6.10 7.92
CA ASP A 388 -6.35 -6.19 6.50
C ASP A 388 -5.37 -7.07 5.75
N THR A 389 -4.07 -6.95 6.05
CA THR A 389 -3.02 -7.85 5.53
C THR A 389 -3.32 -9.30 5.90
N ALA A 390 -3.85 -9.55 7.10
CA ALA A 390 -4.34 -10.88 7.48
C ALA A 390 -5.46 -11.36 6.55
N GLU A 391 -6.48 -10.52 6.29
CA GLU A 391 -7.61 -10.89 5.44
C GLU A 391 -7.21 -11.07 3.96
N VAL A 392 -6.24 -10.29 3.46
CA VAL A 392 -5.62 -10.47 2.13
C VAL A 392 -5.00 -11.85 2.02
N ASN A 393 -4.17 -12.25 2.98
CA ASN A 393 -3.51 -13.55 2.95
C ASN A 393 -4.54 -14.70 3.09
N ASN A 394 -5.54 -14.56 3.95
CA ASN A 394 -6.62 -15.53 4.05
C ASN A 394 -7.44 -15.64 2.73
N ALA A 395 -7.69 -14.53 2.05
CA ALA A 395 -8.38 -14.52 0.76
C ALA A 395 -7.55 -15.21 -0.33
N LYS A 396 -6.25 -14.90 -0.42
CA LYS A 396 -5.32 -15.55 -1.36
C LYS A 396 -5.26 -17.06 -1.13
N ALA A 397 -5.15 -17.50 0.12
CA ALA A 397 -5.18 -18.92 0.46
C ALA A 397 -6.47 -19.61 -0.03
N ASN A 398 -7.64 -18.99 0.20
CA ASN A 398 -8.92 -19.53 -0.25
C ASN A 398 -9.06 -19.57 -1.78
N ILE A 399 -8.57 -18.55 -2.49
CA ILE A 399 -8.58 -18.52 -3.96
C ILE A 399 -7.66 -19.59 -4.54
N ILE A 400 -6.48 -19.82 -3.94
CA ILE A 400 -5.60 -20.91 -4.37
C ILE A 400 -6.22 -22.28 -4.06
N LEU A 401 -6.97 -22.41 -2.95
CA LEU A 401 -7.70 -23.63 -2.58
C LEU A 401 -8.77 -24.07 -3.58
N SER A 402 -9.25 -23.19 -4.47
CA SER A 402 -10.15 -23.56 -5.58
C SER A 402 -9.42 -23.78 -6.91
N SER A 403 -8.11 -23.52 -6.97
CA SER A 403 -7.35 -23.75 -8.19
C SER A 403 -7.24 -25.26 -8.45
N ASN A 404 -7.57 -25.69 -9.67
CA ASN A 404 -7.75 -27.10 -10.05
C ASN A 404 -6.47 -27.96 -10.07
N ARG A 405 -5.33 -27.43 -9.61
CA ARG A 405 -4.03 -28.10 -9.77
C ARG A 405 -3.73 -29.09 -8.64
N ASN A 406 -4.33 -28.92 -7.45
CA ASN A 406 -4.14 -29.81 -6.28
C ASN A 406 -2.68 -30.22 -6.04
N SER A 407 -1.73 -29.35 -6.42
CA SER A 407 -0.32 -29.72 -6.44
C SER A 407 0.29 -29.56 -5.05
N LYS A 408 1.41 -30.24 -4.81
CA LYS A 408 2.17 -30.05 -3.56
C LYS A 408 2.66 -28.61 -3.41
N GLU A 409 2.94 -27.93 -4.53
CA GLU A 409 3.29 -26.52 -4.56
C GLU A 409 2.11 -25.63 -4.13
N ASP A 410 0.89 -25.92 -4.61
CA ASP A 410 -0.32 -25.19 -4.18
C ASP A 410 -0.56 -25.38 -2.69
N GLN A 411 -0.45 -26.62 -2.18
CA GLN A 411 -0.59 -26.92 -0.76
C GLN A 411 0.38 -26.08 0.09
N GLN A 412 1.66 -25.99 -0.31
CA GLN A 412 2.67 -25.19 0.37
C GLN A 412 2.34 -23.70 0.32
N ASN A 413 1.90 -23.18 -0.83
CA ASN A 413 1.52 -21.77 -1.00
C ASN A 413 0.29 -21.41 -0.16
N ILE A 414 -0.71 -22.29 -0.10
CA ILE A 414 -1.89 -22.13 0.74
C ILE A 414 -1.47 -22.03 2.20
N LEU A 415 -0.69 -23.00 2.70
CA LEU A 415 -0.24 -23.02 4.09
C LEU A 415 0.58 -21.78 4.45
N LEU A 416 1.47 -21.33 3.56
CA LEU A 416 2.25 -20.11 3.73
C LEU A 416 1.35 -18.88 3.93
N HIS A 417 0.31 -18.73 3.11
CA HIS A 417 -0.63 -17.62 3.25
C HIS A 417 -1.48 -17.74 4.53
N LEU A 418 -1.91 -18.93 4.91
CA LEU A 418 -2.64 -19.14 6.17
C LEU A 418 -1.77 -18.80 7.40
N ASP A 419 -0.48 -19.15 7.37
CA ASP A 419 0.48 -18.79 8.43
C ASP A 419 0.67 -17.29 8.56
N LYS A 420 0.89 -16.60 7.43
CA LYS A 420 0.94 -15.12 7.40
C LYS A 420 -0.34 -14.51 7.93
N SER A 421 -1.50 -15.07 7.58
CA SER A 421 -2.78 -14.58 8.09
C SER A 421 -2.86 -14.66 9.62
N ILE A 422 -2.37 -15.74 10.24
CA ILE A 422 -2.34 -15.88 11.70
C ILE A 422 -1.40 -14.85 12.31
N GLU A 423 -0.17 -14.74 11.79
CA GLU A 423 0.84 -13.81 12.28
C GLU A 423 0.34 -12.35 12.29
N TYR A 424 -0.33 -11.92 11.22
CA TYR A 424 -0.88 -10.57 11.14
C TYR A 424 -2.13 -10.37 11.99
N CYS A 425 -2.90 -11.44 12.27
CA CYS A 425 -4.03 -11.36 13.22
C CYS A 425 -3.54 -11.06 14.64
N GLU A 426 -2.37 -11.57 15.04
CA GLU A 426 -1.79 -11.31 16.37
C GLU A 426 -1.35 -9.84 16.54
N LYS A 427 -1.04 -9.17 15.43
CA LYS A 427 -0.64 -7.76 15.37
C LYS A 427 -1.82 -6.80 15.15
N ALA A 428 -3.04 -7.32 15.01
CA ALA A 428 -4.24 -6.53 14.72
C ALA A 428 -4.67 -5.63 15.89
N THR A 429 -5.32 -4.50 15.58
CA THR A 429 -5.90 -3.63 16.63
C THR A 429 -7.23 -4.13 17.15
N VAL A 430 -7.98 -4.81 16.29
CA VAL A 430 -9.25 -5.45 16.59
C VAL A 430 -9.02 -6.89 17.02
N ASN A 431 -9.95 -7.43 17.81
CA ASN A 431 -9.91 -8.83 18.21
C ASN A 431 -10.15 -9.74 17.00
N LYS A 432 -9.13 -10.51 16.64
CA LYS A 432 -9.12 -11.48 15.54
C LYS A 432 -9.13 -12.95 16.02
N SER A 433 -9.42 -13.24 17.29
CA SER A 433 -9.36 -14.60 17.83
C SER A 433 -10.21 -15.60 17.04
N ASN A 434 -11.44 -15.22 16.66
CA ASN A 434 -12.31 -16.05 15.82
C ASN A 434 -11.71 -16.32 14.43
N THR A 435 -11.07 -15.32 13.83
CA THR A 435 -10.37 -15.47 12.53
C THR A 435 -9.19 -16.42 12.68
N VAL A 436 -8.36 -16.27 13.71
CA VAL A 436 -7.22 -17.18 13.99
C VAL A 436 -7.69 -18.62 14.12
N VAL A 437 -8.76 -18.88 14.87
CA VAL A 437 -9.32 -20.23 15.02
C VAL A 437 -9.79 -20.78 13.66
N GLN A 438 -10.49 -19.98 12.86
CA GLN A 438 -10.98 -20.39 11.54
C GLN A 438 -9.86 -20.69 10.55
N VAL A 439 -8.82 -19.85 10.51
CA VAL A 439 -7.64 -20.05 9.66
C VAL A 439 -6.89 -21.31 10.10
N THR A 440 -6.75 -21.53 11.41
CA THR A 440 -6.11 -22.75 11.94
C THR A 440 -6.91 -24.02 11.61
N LEU A 441 -8.25 -23.97 11.70
CA LEU A 441 -9.12 -25.06 11.24
C LEU A 441 -8.97 -25.32 9.74
N ARG A 442 -8.85 -24.25 8.94
CA ARG A 442 -8.59 -24.36 7.50
C ARG A 442 -7.26 -25.06 7.24
N LYS A 443 -6.18 -24.72 7.94
CA LYS A 443 -4.88 -25.41 7.84
C LYS A 443 -5.03 -26.91 8.08
N ALA A 444 -5.73 -27.32 9.13
CA ALA A 444 -5.98 -28.74 9.40
C ALA A 444 -6.71 -29.40 8.22
N LEU A 445 -7.70 -28.73 7.62
CA LEU A 445 -8.41 -29.24 6.44
C LEU A 445 -7.51 -29.38 5.21
N VAL A 446 -6.60 -28.44 4.97
CA VAL A 446 -5.64 -28.53 3.85
C VAL A 446 -4.74 -29.75 4.00
N HIS A 447 -4.25 -30.03 5.21
CA HIS A 447 -3.49 -31.26 5.47
C HIS A 447 -4.36 -32.52 5.28
N LEU A 448 -5.64 -32.47 5.62
CA LEU A 448 -6.58 -33.56 5.36
C LEU A 448 -7.02 -33.69 3.88
N GLY A 449 -6.43 -32.91 2.98
CA GLY A 449 -6.67 -32.97 1.53
C GLY A 449 -7.94 -32.27 1.08
N PHE A 450 -8.48 -31.33 1.86
CA PHE A 450 -9.63 -30.52 1.48
C PHE A 450 -9.25 -29.43 0.48
N TYR A 451 -10.00 -29.34 -0.62
CA TYR A 451 -10.00 -28.24 -1.59
C TYR A 451 -11.44 -27.77 -1.85
N GLN A 452 -11.58 -26.55 -2.37
CA GLN A 452 -12.90 -25.95 -2.58
C GLN A 452 -13.67 -26.58 -3.77
N HIS A 453 -13.02 -27.38 -4.62
CA HIS A 453 -13.64 -28.16 -5.70
C HIS A 453 -13.73 -29.67 -5.39
N GLY A 454 -13.12 -30.16 -4.31
CA GLY A 454 -13.10 -31.58 -3.99
C GLY A 454 -12.24 -31.93 -2.79
N ILE A 455 -12.31 -33.19 -2.34
CA ILE A 455 -11.43 -33.71 -1.30
C ILE A 455 -10.58 -34.80 -1.95
N LEU A 456 -9.26 -34.77 -1.73
CA LEU A 456 -8.35 -35.77 -2.28
C LEU A 456 -8.72 -37.18 -1.82
N GLU A 457 -8.60 -38.18 -2.69
CA GLU A 457 -8.84 -39.58 -2.30
C GLU A 457 -7.82 -40.05 -1.27
N GLU A 458 -6.55 -39.70 -1.46
CA GLU A 458 -5.44 -40.10 -0.58
C GLU A 458 -4.66 -38.88 -0.06
N VAL A 459 -4.11 -39.01 1.14
CA VAL A 459 -3.23 -38.03 1.80
C VAL A 459 -2.13 -38.76 2.56
N SER A 460 -0.99 -38.09 2.76
CA SER A 460 0.13 -38.71 3.48
C SER A 460 -0.18 -38.91 4.96
N SER A 461 0.39 -39.95 5.59
CA SER A 461 0.29 -40.16 7.04
C SER A 461 0.84 -38.96 7.83
N SER A 462 1.93 -38.35 7.35
CA SER A 462 2.50 -37.14 7.94
C SER A 462 1.50 -35.99 7.98
N ASP A 463 0.70 -35.78 6.93
CA ASP A 463 -0.30 -34.73 6.91
C ASP A 463 -1.45 -35.02 7.88
N ILE A 464 -1.87 -36.28 7.99
CA ILE A 464 -2.88 -36.72 8.96
C ILE A 464 -2.41 -36.41 10.39
N ASP A 465 -1.16 -36.74 10.73
CA ASP A 465 -0.58 -36.48 12.05
C ASP A 465 -0.48 -34.99 12.37
N ILE A 466 -0.11 -34.16 11.39
CA ILE A 466 -0.09 -32.70 11.53
C ILE A 466 -1.51 -32.18 11.79
N ALA A 467 -2.49 -32.60 10.98
CA ALA A 467 -3.88 -32.17 11.13
C ALA A 467 -4.44 -32.56 12.51
N LYS A 468 -4.17 -33.79 12.97
CA LYS A 468 -4.54 -34.27 14.29
C LYS A 468 -3.93 -33.44 15.41
N THR A 469 -2.64 -33.14 15.32
CA THR A 469 -1.94 -32.27 16.28
C THR A 469 -2.57 -30.88 16.34
N VAL A 470 -2.87 -30.28 15.18
CA VAL A 470 -3.54 -28.98 15.09
C VAL A 470 -4.92 -29.02 15.74
N LEU A 471 -5.74 -30.03 15.44
CA LEU A 471 -7.09 -30.14 15.99
C LEU A 471 -7.09 -30.36 17.52
N ASN A 472 -6.18 -31.18 18.04
CA ASN A 472 -6.03 -31.39 19.49
C ASN A 472 -5.63 -30.09 20.22
N ASN A 473 -4.82 -29.23 19.58
CA ASN A 473 -4.46 -27.93 20.15
C ASN A 473 -5.66 -26.96 20.19
N ILE A 474 -6.53 -26.99 19.17
CA ILE A 474 -7.75 -26.17 19.11
C ILE A 474 -8.80 -26.68 20.10
N GLU A 475 -8.88 -27.98 20.35
CA GLU A 475 -9.87 -28.59 21.26
C GLU A 475 -9.90 -27.91 22.64
N ARG A 476 -8.74 -27.47 23.13
CA ARG A 476 -8.60 -26.74 24.40
C ARG A 476 -9.37 -25.41 24.44
N GLN A 477 -9.75 -24.87 23.29
CA GLN A 477 -10.46 -23.59 23.14
C GLN A 477 -11.96 -23.78 22.85
N ILE A 478 -12.46 -25.02 22.79
CA ILE A 478 -13.80 -25.35 22.26
C ILE A 478 -14.95 -24.60 22.93
N GLU A 479 -14.87 -24.36 24.24
CA GLU A 479 -15.90 -23.64 25.00
C GLU A 479 -15.98 -22.17 24.59
N THR A 480 -14.86 -21.58 24.20
CA THR A 480 -14.74 -20.18 23.78
C THR A 480 -14.89 -19.96 22.28
N MET A 481 -14.97 -21.04 21.50
CA MET A 481 -15.13 -20.97 20.05
C MET A 481 -16.50 -20.42 19.67
N SER A 482 -16.52 -19.62 18.60
CA SER A 482 -17.79 -19.22 17.99
C SER A 482 -18.58 -20.41 17.43
N GLU A 483 -19.90 -20.26 17.32
CA GLU A 483 -20.77 -21.31 16.75
C GLU A 483 -20.31 -21.75 15.35
N ARG A 484 -19.92 -20.79 14.48
CA ARG A 484 -19.36 -21.13 13.17
C ARG A 484 -18.07 -21.95 13.30
N SER A 485 -17.17 -21.59 14.21
CA SER A 485 -15.92 -22.34 14.40
C SER A 485 -16.17 -23.76 14.91
N LYS A 486 -17.20 -23.98 15.74
CA LYS A 486 -17.60 -25.32 16.20
C LYS A 486 -18.10 -26.20 15.05
N ILE A 487 -18.82 -25.62 14.08
CA ILE A 487 -19.24 -26.32 12.85
C ILE A 487 -18.01 -26.78 12.07
N TYR A 488 -17.08 -25.87 11.77
CA TYR A 488 -15.86 -26.21 11.04
C TYR A 488 -14.96 -27.20 11.80
N TYR A 489 -14.88 -27.11 13.13
CA TYR A 489 -14.18 -28.10 13.94
C TYR A 489 -14.81 -29.48 13.82
N THR A 490 -16.14 -29.57 13.91
CA THR A 490 -16.86 -30.84 13.75
C THR A 490 -16.67 -31.41 12.33
N TYR A 491 -16.66 -30.56 11.31
CA TYR A 491 -16.32 -30.94 9.93
C TYR A 491 -14.89 -31.51 9.87
N SER A 492 -13.90 -30.81 10.42
CA SER A 492 -12.50 -31.26 10.40
C SER A 492 -12.31 -32.58 11.15
N GLN A 493 -12.98 -32.76 12.29
CA GLN A 493 -12.96 -34.03 13.03
C GLN A 493 -13.62 -35.17 12.24
N SER A 494 -14.68 -34.89 11.47
CA SER A 494 -15.32 -35.88 10.61
C SER A 494 -14.36 -36.36 9.51
N LEU A 495 -13.71 -35.43 8.82
CA LEU A 495 -12.73 -35.75 7.78
C LEU A 495 -11.50 -36.47 8.37
N LEU A 496 -11.00 -36.06 9.54
CA LEU A 496 -9.92 -36.77 10.24
C LEU A 496 -10.33 -38.21 10.57
N ALA A 497 -11.52 -38.42 11.15
CA ALA A 497 -12.00 -39.76 11.48
C ALA A 497 -12.11 -40.66 10.24
N TYR A 498 -12.52 -40.10 9.10
CA TYR A 498 -12.49 -40.82 7.83
C TYR A 498 -11.07 -41.23 7.43
N ARG A 499 -10.09 -40.31 7.54
CA ARG A 499 -8.67 -40.61 7.26
C ARG A 499 -8.07 -41.66 8.20
N GLU A 500 -8.55 -41.71 9.44
CA GLU A 500 -8.17 -42.73 10.43
C GLU A 500 -8.90 -44.08 10.23
N GLY A 501 -9.78 -44.19 9.23
CA GLY A 501 -10.55 -45.41 8.93
C GLY A 501 -11.80 -45.61 9.79
N ASP A 502 -12.15 -44.67 10.67
CA ASP A 502 -13.35 -44.73 11.51
C ASP A 502 -14.57 -44.11 10.79
N ILE A 503 -15.11 -44.87 9.83
CA ILE A 503 -16.27 -44.48 9.00
C ILE A 503 -17.52 -44.20 9.86
N GLY A 504 -17.70 -44.94 10.95
CA GLY A 504 -18.84 -44.76 11.86
C GLY A 504 -18.80 -43.40 12.57
N ARG A 505 -17.64 -43.05 13.14
CA ARG A 505 -17.42 -41.73 13.75
C ARG A 505 -17.47 -40.61 12.72
N ALA A 506 -16.86 -40.80 11.56
CA ALA A 506 -16.88 -39.82 10.47
C ALA A 506 -18.31 -39.46 10.08
N THR A 507 -19.17 -40.47 9.85
CA THR A 507 -20.59 -40.29 9.49
C THR A 507 -21.37 -39.57 10.58
N LYS A 508 -21.17 -39.93 11.86
CA LYS A 508 -21.85 -39.28 12.99
C LYS A 508 -21.48 -37.80 13.11
N LEU A 509 -20.21 -37.46 12.92
CA LEU A 509 -19.71 -36.08 12.99
C LEU A 509 -20.17 -35.25 11.79
N GLU A 510 -20.16 -35.82 10.58
CA GLU A 510 -20.71 -35.19 9.36
C GLU A 510 -22.17 -34.81 9.58
N HIS A 511 -22.99 -35.76 10.05
CA HIS A 511 -24.40 -35.52 10.31
C HIS A 511 -24.61 -34.44 11.38
N LYS A 512 -23.79 -34.42 12.44
CA LYS A 512 -23.84 -33.41 13.49
C LYS A 512 -23.53 -32.01 12.94
N ALA A 513 -22.49 -31.86 12.12
CA ALA A 513 -22.16 -30.59 11.48
C ALA A 513 -23.27 -30.15 10.52
N ARG A 514 -23.79 -31.07 9.71
CA ARG A 514 -24.89 -30.82 8.76
C ARG A 514 -26.14 -30.33 9.45
N LYS A 515 -26.56 -30.96 10.55
CA LYS A 515 -27.73 -30.53 11.32
C LYS A 515 -27.61 -29.07 11.73
N LYS A 516 -26.43 -28.66 12.20
CA LYS A 516 -26.15 -27.26 12.57
C LYS A 516 -26.18 -26.31 11.36
N CYS A 517 -25.63 -26.73 10.22
CA CYS A 517 -25.72 -25.91 9.01
C CYS A 517 -27.16 -25.70 8.53
N VAL A 518 -28.00 -26.75 8.61
CA VAL A 518 -29.44 -26.67 8.26
C VAL A 518 -30.19 -25.76 9.23
N GLU A 519 -29.92 -25.86 10.54
CA GLU A 519 -30.52 -24.98 11.57
C GLU A 519 -30.26 -23.48 11.30
N HIS A 520 -29.20 -23.14 10.55
CA HIS A 520 -28.76 -21.77 10.30
C HIS A 520 -28.72 -21.37 8.81
N ASP A 521 -29.34 -22.16 7.94
CA ASP A 521 -29.40 -21.93 6.48
C ASP A 521 -28.03 -21.72 5.79
N LEU A 522 -27.00 -22.43 6.27
CA LEU A 522 -25.62 -22.34 5.76
C LEU A 522 -25.42 -23.21 4.51
N THR A 523 -26.03 -22.80 3.40
CA THR A 523 -26.10 -23.59 2.15
C THR A 523 -24.73 -23.95 1.58
N ASN A 524 -23.75 -23.05 1.61
CA ASN A 524 -22.40 -23.32 1.10
C ASN A 524 -21.66 -24.37 1.93
N GLU A 525 -21.74 -24.30 3.26
CA GLU A 525 -21.20 -25.32 4.15
C GLU A 525 -21.88 -26.68 3.97
N ILE A 526 -23.18 -26.71 3.65
CA ILE A 526 -23.91 -27.94 3.30
C ILE A 526 -23.33 -28.58 2.04
N GLN A 527 -23.02 -27.80 1.01
CA GLN A 527 -22.38 -28.31 -0.22
C GLN A 527 -21.00 -28.89 0.04
N GLN A 528 -20.21 -28.29 0.94
CA GLN A 528 -18.92 -28.86 1.36
C GLN A 528 -19.12 -30.20 2.09
N LEU A 529 -20.11 -30.27 2.98
CA LEU A 529 -20.47 -31.51 3.69
C LEU A 529 -21.01 -32.60 2.75
N ASP A 530 -21.68 -32.23 1.65
CA ASP A 530 -22.11 -33.21 0.63
C ASP A 530 -20.91 -33.93 0.02
N ARG A 531 -19.83 -33.22 -0.32
CA ARG A 531 -18.60 -33.84 -0.84
C ARG A 531 -17.93 -34.75 0.18
N LEU A 532 -17.90 -34.34 1.45
CA LEU A 532 -17.39 -35.18 2.53
C LEU A 532 -18.24 -36.45 2.70
N ARG A 533 -19.56 -36.31 2.66
CA ARG A 533 -20.48 -37.46 2.74
C ARG A 533 -20.30 -38.42 1.57
N ASP A 534 -20.10 -37.89 0.36
CA ASP A 534 -19.88 -38.70 -0.83
C ASP A 534 -18.55 -39.47 -0.73
N LEU A 535 -17.49 -38.83 -0.21
CA LEU A 535 -16.22 -39.48 0.10
C LEU A 535 -16.36 -40.59 1.14
N ILE A 536 -17.10 -40.34 2.23
CA ILE A 536 -17.35 -41.33 3.30
C ILE A 536 -18.14 -42.54 2.77
N ARG A 537 -19.04 -42.33 1.81
CA ARG A 537 -19.92 -43.36 1.23
C ARG A 537 -19.36 -44.05 0.00
N ALA A 538 -18.26 -43.55 -0.57
CA ALA A 538 -17.63 -44.15 -1.73
C ALA A 538 -17.29 -45.62 -1.41
N PRO A 539 -17.66 -46.58 -2.26
CA PRO A 539 -17.34 -47.98 -2.01
C PRO A 539 -15.81 -48.11 -1.92
N SER A 540 -15.33 -48.74 -0.85
CA SER A 540 -13.92 -49.07 -0.66
C SER A 540 -13.44 -49.73 -1.96
N ARG A 541 -12.57 -49.06 -2.72
CA ARG A 541 -11.88 -49.73 -3.83
C ARG A 541 -10.94 -50.73 -3.17
N GLY A 542 -11.46 -51.93 -3.01
CA GLY A 542 -10.76 -53.04 -2.39
C GLY A 542 -9.51 -53.39 -3.19
N GLU A 543 -8.51 -53.81 -2.44
CA GLU A 543 -7.65 -54.95 -2.74
C GLU A 543 -8.03 -55.67 -4.05
N HIS A 544 -7.28 -55.37 -5.10
CA HIS A 544 -7.07 -56.25 -6.24
C HIS A 544 -5.58 -56.41 -6.48
#